data_AF-A0A318TR69-F1
#
_entry.id   AF-A0A318TR69-F1
#
_cell.length_a   1.000
_cell.length_b   1.000
_cell.length_c   1.000
_cell.angle_alpha   90.00
_cell.angle_beta   90.00
_cell.angle_gamma   90.00
#
_symmetry.space_group_name_H-M   'P 1'
#
loop_
_entity.id
_entity.type
_entity.pdbx_description
1 polymer ?
#
loop_
_entity_poly.entity_id
_entity_poly.type
_entity_poly.pdbx_seq_one_letter_code
_entity_poly.pdbx_strand_id
1 'polypeptide(L)'
;MNYKIINKPVFEQAQVRSVSDVEFTEEQQQEGMKLAVSKVDPTLALYLIDSEGKKKFEVRWDDSSELFNGWYSAWDNFTWCLGIVEPPKEQSN
;
A
#
# COMPACT_ATOMS: atom_id res chain seq x y z
N MET A 1 14.50 1.64 5.40
CA MET A 1 13.11 1.49 4.93
C MET A 1 12.58 2.84 4.52
N ASN A 2 12.26 2.97 3.24
CA ASN A 2 11.89 4.23 2.59
C ASN A 2 10.36 4.43 2.54
N TYR A 3 9.65 3.74 3.43
CA TYR A 3 8.22 3.88 3.65
C TYR A 3 7.91 3.99 5.14
N LYS A 4 6.70 4.47 5.44
CA LYS A 4 6.09 4.54 6.76
C LYS A 4 4.83 3.67 6.77
N ILE A 5 4.71 2.82 7.78
CA ILE A 5 3.48 2.06 8.04
C ILE A 5 2.50 2.98 8.77
N ILE A 6 1.26 3.06 8.30
CA ILE A 6 0.20 3.91 8.84
C ILE A 6 -0.73 3.10 9.73
N ASN A 7 -1.20 1.94 9.25
CA ASN A 7 -2.04 1.03 10.03
C ASN A 7 -1.30 -0.30 10.27
N LYS A 8 -0.50 -0.33 11.34
CA LYS A 8 0.36 -1.47 11.66
C LYS A 8 -0.41 -2.79 11.88
N PRO A 9 -1.51 -2.84 12.66
CA PRO A 9 -2.25 -4.08 12.86
C PRO A 9 -2.71 -4.73 11.56
N VAL A 10 -3.30 -3.95 10.65
CA VAL A 10 -3.80 -4.48 9.37
C VAL A 10 -2.65 -4.82 8.41
N PHE A 11 -1.58 -4.03 8.43
CA PHE A 11 -0.37 -4.30 7.65
C PHE A 11 0.30 -5.63 8.06
N GLU A 12 0.38 -5.92 9.36
CA GLU A 12 0.92 -7.19 9.87
C GLU A 12 -0.04 -8.36 9.59
N GLN A 13 -1.35 -8.14 9.74
CA GLN A 13 -2.35 -9.14 9.40
C GLN A 13 -2.26 -9.58 7.93
N ALA A 14 -2.18 -8.62 7.00
CA ALA A 14 -2.15 -8.89 5.56
C ALA A 14 -0.98 -9.79 5.13
N GLN A 15 0.14 -9.75 5.87
CA GLN A 15 1.32 -10.57 5.59
C GLN A 15 1.13 -12.05 5.92
N VAL A 16 0.20 -12.39 6.83
CA VAL A 16 0.10 -13.75 7.38
C VAL A 16 -1.28 -14.38 7.21
N ARG A 17 -2.33 -13.59 6.98
CA ARG A 17 -3.70 -14.10 6.81
C ARG A 17 -4.58 -13.15 5.99
N SER A 18 -5.80 -13.60 5.70
CA SER A 18 -6.83 -12.79 5.03
C SER A 18 -7.14 -11.50 5.81
N VAL A 19 -7.52 -10.45 5.09
CA VAL A 19 -7.99 -9.14 5.61
C VAL A 19 -9.50 -8.94 5.41
N SER A 20 -10.23 -9.99 5.05
CA SER A 20 -11.67 -9.94 4.78
C SER A 20 -12.52 -9.50 5.97
N ASP A 21 -12.01 -9.67 7.19
CA ASP A 21 -12.61 -9.29 8.47
C ASP A 21 -12.28 -7.85 8.90
N VAL A 22 -11.48 -7.11 8.14
CA VAL A 22 -11.12 -5.74 8.48
C VAL A 22 -12.30 -4.80 8.23
N GLU A 23 -12.80 -4.21 9.31
CA GLU A 23 -13.86 -3.21 9.29
C GLU A 23 -13.31 -1.83 8.92
N PHE A 24 -14.09 -1.07 8.14
CA PHE A 24 -13.74 0.28 7.71
C PHE A 24 -14.59 1.32 8.44
N THR A 25 -13.95 2.42 8.84
CA THR A 25 -14.67 3.65 9.20
C THR A 25 -15.37 4.25 7.97
N GLU A 26 -16.32 5.18 8.17
CA GLU A 26 -17.00 5.87 7.06
C GLU A 26 -16.02 6.54 6.08
N GLU A 27 -14.99 7.20 6.60
CA GLU A 27 -13.91 7.79 5.80
C GLU A 27 -13.15 6.73 4.98
N GLN A 28 -12.81 5.60 5.61
CA GLN A 28 -12.10 4.51 4.93
C GLN A 28 -12.95 3.79 3.88
N GLN A 29 -14.28 3.83 4.00
CA GLN A 29 -15.18 3.32 2.95
C GLN A 29 -15.12 4.18 1.68
N GLN A 30 -14.85 5.48 1.83
CA GLN A 30 -14.74 6.41 0.70
C GLN A 30 -13.33 6.45 0.12
N GLU A 31 -12.31 6.55 0.99
CA GLU A 31 -10.94 6.83 0.56
C GLU A 31 -10.04 5.58 0.56
N GLY A 32 -10.45 4.51 1.24
CA GLY A 32 -9.61 3.36 1.54
C GLY A 32 -8.79 3.52 2.81
N MET A 33 -8.43 2.39 3.42
CA MET A 33 -7.54 2.35 4.58
C MET A 33 -6.08 2.35 4.14
N LYS A 34 -5.38 3.46 4.37
CA LYS A 34 -3.94 3.56 4.10
C LYS A 34 -3.14 2.63 5.00
N LEU A 35 -2.35 1.74 4.40
CA LEU A 35 -1.51 0.77 5.10
C LEU A 35 -0.06 1.25 5.17
N ALA A 36 0.48 1.73 4.05
CA ALA A 36 1.85 2.21 3.94
C ALA A 36 1.94 3.39 2.97
N VAL A 37 2.95 4.23 3.15
CA VAL A 37 3.25 5.39 2.27
C VAL A 37 4.76 5.55 2.13
N SER A 38 5.24 5.94 0.95
CA SER A 38 6.64 6.28 0.75
C SER A 38 7.04 7.49 1.59
N LYS A 39 8.28 7.49 2.08
CA LYS A 39 8.89 8.64 2.77
C LYS A 39 9.47 9.66 1.79
N VAL A 40 9.73 9.24 0.56
CA VAL A 40 10.35 10.06 -0.48
C VAL A 40 9.28 10.75 -1.31
N ASP A 41 8.24 10.02 -1.69
CA ASP A 41 7.11 10.52 -2.49
C ASP A 41 5.78 10.21 -1.78
N PRO A 42 5.15 11.19 -1.10
CA PRO A 42 3.91 10.97 -0.36
C PRO A 42 2.71 10.55 -1.22
N THR A 43 2.78 10.68 -2.54
CA THR A 43 1.72 10.24 -3.45
C THR A 43 1.75 8.72 -3.67
N LEU A 44 2.91 8.08 -3.47
CA LEU A 44 3.06 6.62 -3.52
C LEU A 44 2.60 6.00 -2.20
N ALA A 45 1.45 5.33 -2.22
CA ALA A 45 0.84 4.71 -1.05
C ALA A 45 0.12 3.40 -1.37
N LEU A 46 0.13 2.50 -0.39
CA LEU A 46 -0.59 1.22 -0.41
C LEU A 46 -1.81 1.33 0.49
N TYR A 47 -2.97 1.01 -0.06
CA TYR A 47 -4.27 1.02 0.61
C TYR A 47 -4.89 -0.37 0.62
N LEU A 48 -5.74 -0.60 1.63
CA LEU A 48 -6.77 -1.61 1.61
C LEU A 48 -8.09 -0.92 1.27
N ILE A 49 -8.79 -1.42 0.25
CA ILE A 49 -10.07 -0.87 -0.18
C ILE A 49 -11.15 -1.94 -0.14
N ASP A 50 -12.42 -1.50 -0.19
CA ASP A 50 -13.54 -2.36 -0.49
C ASP A 50 -13.94 -2.15 -1.95
N SER A 51 -13.91 -3.22 -2.74
CA SER A 51 -14.27 -3.20 -4.15
C SER A 51 -15.21 -4.36 -4.39
N GLU A 52 -16.47 -4.03 -4.69
CA GLU A 52 -17.54 -5.00 -4.97
C GLU A 52 -17.79 -5.97 -3.80
N GLY A 53 -17.72 -5.49 -2.56
CA GLY A 53 -17.92 -6.29 -1.35
C GLY A 53 -16.75 -7.22 -1.03
N LYS A 54 -15.58 -6.99 -1.65
CA LYS A 54 -14.36 -7.74 -1.40
C LYS A 54 -13.24 -6.78 -1.05
N LYS A 55 -12.47 -7.14 -0.02
CA LYS A 55 -11.24 -6.43 0.31
C LYS A 55 -10.19 -6.67 -0.76
N LYS A 56 -9.70 -5.58 -1.35
CA LYS A 56 -8.61 -5.56 -2.34
C LYS A 56 -7.53 -4.60 -1.89
N PHE A 57 -6.33 -4.79 -2.38
CA PHE A 57 -5.22 -3.86 -2.17
C PHE A 57 -5.10 -2.93 -3.37
N GLU A 58 -4.79 -1.68 -3.11
CA GLU A 58 -4.59 -0.67 -4.15
C GLU A 58 -3.28 0.04 -3.92
N VAL A 59 -2.40 0.01 -4.92
CA VAL A 59 -1.19 0.85 -4.95
C VAL A 59 -1.54 2.08 -5.76
N ARG A 60 -1.50 3.25 -5.12
CA ARG A 60 -1.70 4.56 -5.75
C ARG A 60 -0.36 5.26 -5.87
N TRP A 61 -0.11 5.90 -7.01
CA TRP A 61 1.05 6.76 -7.22
C TRP A 61 0.69 7.87 -8.21
N ASP A 62 0.77 9.12 -7.77
CA ASP A 62 0.34 10.30 -8.52
C ASP A 62 -1.10 10.18 -9.05
N ASP A 63 -1.28 10.14 -10.38
CA ASP A 63 -2.57 9.99 -11.06
C ASP A 63 -2.94 8.53 -11.38
N SER A 64 -2.06 7.59 -11.03
CA SER A 64 -2.15 6.18 -11.40
C SER A 64 -2.49 5.29 -10.20
N SER A 65 -3.21 4.20 -10.46
CA SER A 65 -3.58 3.21 -9.44
C SER A 65 -3.65 1.81 -10.02
N GLU A 66 -3.17 0.82 -9.26
CA GLU A 66 -3.23 -0.60 -9.62
C GLU A 66 -3.92 -1.41 -8.51
N LEU A 67 -4.84 -2.30 -8.88
CA LEU A 67 -5.62 -3.12 -7.96
C LEU A 67 -5.14 -4.56 -7.89
N PHE A 68 -5.08 -5.11 -6.68
CA PHE A 68 -4.59 -6.45 -6.41
C PHE A 68 -5.53 -7.21 -5.48
N ASN A 69 -5.74 -8.49 -5.75
CA ASN A 69 -6.55 -9.35 -4.88
C ASN A 69 -5.77 -9.91 -3.68
N GLY A 70 -4.43 -9.83 -3.70
CA GLY A 70 -3.57 -10.46 -2.71
C GLY A 70 -2.45 -9.54 -2.23
N TRP A 71 -2.09 -9.69 -0.95
CA TRP A 71 -1.06 -8.90 -0.29
C TRP A 71 0.28 -8.94 -1.02
N TYR A 72 0.78 -10.14 -1.36
CA TYR A 72 2.12 -10.29 -1.94
C TYR A 72 2.28 -9.52 -3.26
N SER A 73 1.33 -9.60 -4.18
CA SER A 73 1.39 -8.85 -5.44
C SER A 73 1.33 -7.34 -5.23
N ALA A 74 0.49 -6.87 -4.31
CA ALA A 74 0.41 -5.44 -3.98
C ALA A 74 1.71 -4.94 -3.32
N TRP A 75 2.28 -5.77 -2.44
CA TRP A 75 3.50 -5.45 -1.72
C TRP A 75 4.73 -5.42 -2.65
N ASP A 76 4.84 -6.41 -3.55
CA ASP A 76 5.91 -6.45 -4.55
C ASP A 76 5.82 -5.23 -5.49
N ASN A 77 4.61 -4.86 -5.94
CA ASN A 77 4.42 -3.67 -6.75
C ASN A 77 4.79 -2.38 -5.99
N PHE A 78 4.29 -2.21 -4.76
CA PHE A 78 4.60 -1.05 -3.94
C PHE A 78 6.11 -0.91 -3.68
N THR A 79 6.79 -2.01 -3.35
CA THR A 79 8.24 -2.00 -3.11
C THR A 79 9.07 -1.79 -4.37
N TRP A 80 8.60 -2.26 -5.53
CA TRP A 80 9.19 -1.92 -6.82
C TRP A 80 9.07 -0.42 -7.10
N CYS A 81 7.89 0.18 -6.89
CA CYS A 81 7.69 1.62 -7.01
C CYS A 81 8.59 2.40 -6.04
N LEU A 82 8.78 1.92 -4.80
CA LEU A 82 9.72 2.50 -3.84
C LEU A 82 11.15 2.57 -4.41
N GLY A 83 11.59 1.52 -5.11
CA GLY A 83 12.90 1.47 -5.75
C GLY A 83 13.06 2.44 -6.92
N ILE A 84 11.97 2.91 -7.53
CA ILE A 84 11.99 3.91 -8.61
C ILE A 84 12.00 5.33 -8.05
N VAL A 85 11.19 5.61 -7.02
CA VAL A 85 11.16 6.94 -6.39
C VAL A 85 12.43 7.23 -5.61
N GLU A 86 13.14 6.20 -5.14
CA GLU A 86 14.45 6.36 -4.56
C GLU A 86 15.46 6.72 -5.66
N PRO A 87 16.11 7.91 -5.60
CA PRO A 87 17.16 8.21 -6.55
C PRO A 87 18.27 7.16 -6.41
N PRO A 88 18.88 6.71 -7.52
CA PRO A 88 19.97 5.76 -7.45
C PRO A 88 21.04 6.33 -6.51
N LYS A 89 21.40 5.55 -5.49
CA LYS A 89 22.58 5.88 -4.69
C LYS A 89 23.74 5.90 -5.66
N GLU A 90 24.30 7.08 -5.93
CA GLU A 90 25.61 7.19 -6.54
C GLU A 90 26.52 6.24 -5.76
N GLN A 91 27.00 5.19 -6.43
CA GLN A 91 28.08 4.39 -5.91
C GLN A 91 29.26 5.35 -5.79
N SER A 92 29.51 5.84 -4.58
CA SER A 92 30.74 6.56 -4.29
C SER A 92 31.89 5.60 -4.61
N ASN A 93 32.66 5.98 -5.65
CA ASN A 93 33.89 5.33 -6.11
C ASN A 93 34.83 4.96 -4.97
#